data_AF-A0A920A725-F1
#
_entry.id   AF-A0A920A725-F1
#
_cell.length_a   1.000
_cell.length_b   1.000
_cell.length_c   1.000
_cell.angle_alpha   90.00
_cell.angle_beta   90.00
_cell.angle_gamma   90.00
#
_symmetry.space_group_name_H-M   'P 1'
#
loop_
_entity.id
_entity.type
_entity.pdbx_description
1 polymer ?
#
loop_
_entity_poly.entity_id
_entity_poly.type
_entity_poly.pdbx_seq_one_letter_code
_entity_poly.pdbx_strand_id
1 'polypeptide(L)'
;MHFKIIALTLFLAFSSNHIVADDWPEKECKKLSGYVGLLSAASAGSLEEATEAKKAENEEIANEKFMAAHMLSEQAANFSKVYSTFCD
;
A
#
# COMPACT_ATOMS: atom_id res chain seq x y z
N MET A 1 -40.79 33.31 -11.60
CA MET A 1 -40.50 31.87 -11.41
C MET A 1 -39.16 31.48 -12.04
N HIS A 2 -38.86 31.91 -13.26
CA HIS A 2 -37.61 31.60 -13.98
C HIS A 2 -36.32 32.06 -13.29
N PHE A 3 -36.31 33.24 -12.65
CA PHE A 3 -35.09 33.77 -11.99
C PHE A 3 -34.62 32.90 -10.81
N LYS A 4 -35.55 32.30 -10.06
CA LYS A 4 -35.23 31.36 -8.96
C LYS A 4 -34.66 30.04 -9.47
N ILE A 5 -35.15 29.57 -10.61
CA ILE A 5 -34.68 28.33 -11.26
C ILE A 5 -33.26 28.54 -11.81
N ILE A 6 -33.01 29.67 -12.47
CA ILE A 6 -31.70 30.03 -13.03
C ILE A 6 -30.65 30.15 -11.91
N ALA A 7 -30.99 30.81 -10.80
CA ALA A 7 -30.10 30.95 -9.65
C ALA A 7 -29.77 29.59 -9.01
N LEU A 8 -30.76 28.69 -8.90
CA LEU A 8 -30.56 27.34 -8.36
C LEU A 8 -29.67 26.49 -9.28
N THR A 9 -29.86 26.58 -10.60
CA THR A 9 -29.02 25.87 -11.57
C THR A 9 -27.58 26.38 -11.60
N LEU A 10 -27.36 27.70 -11.46
CA LEU A 10 -26.01 28.27 -11.36
C LEU A 10 -25.33 27.86 -10.05
N PHE A 11 -26.07 27.82 -8.94
CA PHE A 11 -25.54 27.36 -7.66
C PHE A 11 -25.12 25.89 -7.68
N LEU A 12 -25.94 25.01 -8.29
CA LEU A 12 -25.63 23.60 -8.47
C LEU A 12 -24.47 23.35 -9.46
N ALA A 13 -24.37 24.17 -10.52
CA ALA A 13 -23.24 24.13 -11.44
C ALA A 13 -21.94 24.62 -10.79
N PHE A 14 -22.01 25.59 -9.87
CA PHE A 14 -20.82 26.06 -9.14
C PHE A 14 -20.35 25.04 -8.10
N SER A 15 -21.26 24.37 -7.40
CA SER A 15 -20.91 23.36 -6.39
C SER A 15 -20.39 22.04 -6.96
N SER A 16 -20.66 21.73 -8.23
CA SER A 16 -20.11 20.54 -8.90
C SER A 16 -18.65 20.69 -9.34
N ASN A 17 -18.10 21.91 -9.42
CA ASN A 17 -16.69 22.15 -9.72
C ASN A 17 -15.73 21.81 -8.56
N HIS A 18 -16.25 21.43 -7.38
CA HIS A 18 -15.46 20.99 -6.23
C HIS A 18 -15.43 19.48 -6.03
N ILE A 19 -16.03 18.71 -6.95
CA ILE A 19 -15.75 17.28 -7.04
C ILE A 19 -14.46 17.15 -7.84
N VAL A 20 -13.32 17.37 -7.16
CA VAL A 20 -12.05 16.87 -7.67
C VAL A 20 -12.22 15.36 -7.73
N ALA A 21 -12.35 14.82 -8.95
CA ALA A 21 -12.24 13.40 -9.18
C ALA A 21 -10.78 13.01 -8.90
N ASP A 22 -10.51 12.77 -7.62
CA ASP A 22 -9.61 11.76 -7.10
C ASP A 22 -8.14 11.81 -7.55
N ASP A 23 -7.34 12.68 -6.92
CA ASP A 23 -5.90 12.44 -6.62
C ASP A 23 -5.72 11.35 -5.53
N TRP A 24 -6.82 10.99 -4.87
CA TRP A 24 -6.87 9.99 -3.81
C TRP A 24 -6.36 8.59 -4.23
N PRO A 25 -6.73 8.05 -5.41
CA PRO A 25 -6.27 6.74 -5.87
C PRO A 25 -4.77 6.76 -6.07
N GLU A 26 -4.21 7.78 -6.73
CA GLU A 26 -2.77 7.83 -7.02
C GLU A 26 -1.93 7.93 -5.75
N LYS A 27 -2.37 8.74 -4.77
CA LYS A 27 -1.71 8.87 -3.47
C LYS A 27 -1.76 7.59 -2.64
N GLU A 28 -2.91 6.93 -2.56
CA GLU A 28 -3.07 5.68 -1.81
C GLU A 28 -2.34 4.51 -2.49
N CYS A 29 -2.37 4.45 -3.83
CA CYS A 29 -1.63 3.46 -4.61
C CYS A 29 -0.12 3.60 -4.41
N LYS A 30 0.41 4.83 -4.45
CA LYS A 30 1.83 5.08 -4.16
C LYS A 30 2.22 4.65 -2.74
N LYS A 31 1.34 4.89 -1.76
CA LYS A 31 1.54 4.46 -0.38
C LYS A 31 1.53 2.94 -0.23
N LEU A 32 0.58 2.25 -0.87
CA LEU A 32 0.49 0.79 -0.91
C LEU A 32 1.72 0.16 -1.56
N SER A 33 2.15 0.66 -2.72
CA SER A 33 3.38 0.23 -3.39
C SER A 33 4.61 0.45 -2.49
N GLY A 34 4.67 1.57 -1.78
CA GLY A 34 5.69 1.83 -0.77
C GLY A 34 5.71 0.80 0.38
N TYR A 35 4.54 0.42 0.92
CA TYR A 35 4.44 -0.63 1.94
C TYR A 35 4.89 -2.00 1.42
N VAL A 36 4.47 -2.38 0.21
CA VAL A 36 4.91 -3.62 -0.44
C VAL A 36 6.43 -3.65 -0.56
N GLY A 37 7.02 -2.57 -1.05
CA GLY A 37 8.47 -2.43 -1.17
C GLY A 37 9.18 -2.54 0.18
N LEU A 38 8.70 -1.82 1.19
CA LEU A 38 9.28 -1.84 2.55
C LEU A 38 9.24 -3.24 3.16
N LEU A 39 8.09 -3.91 3.11
CA LEU A 39 7.92 -5.25 3.65
C LEU A 39 8.80 -6.28 2.92
N SER A 40 8.89 -6.17 1.59
CA SER A 40 9.75 -7.03 0.78
C SER A 40 11.23 -6.83 1.12
N ALA A 41 11.68 -5.59 1.27
CA ALA A 41 13.05 -5.28 1.65
C ALA A 41 13.38 -5.77 3.07
N ALA A 42 12.48 -5.56 4.04
CA ALA A 42 12.64 -6.04 5.41
C ALA A 42 12.66 -7.58 5.47
N SER A 43 11.84 -8.23 4.65
CA SER A 43 11.84 -9.69 4.50
C SER A 43 13.18 -10.20 3.98
N ALA A 44 13.72 -9.59 2.92
CA ALA A 44 15.02 -9.94 2.36
C ALA A 44 16.15 -9.76 3.38
N GLY A 45 16.17 -8.63 4.11
CA GLY A 45 17.15 -8.39 5.17
C GLY A 45 17.08 -9.43 6.29
N SER A 46 15.88 -9.77 6.73
CA SER A 46 15.69 -10.84 7.75
C SER A 46 16.15 -12.21 7.22
N LEU A 47 15.96 -12.50 5.93
CA LEU A 47 16.41 -13.75 5.32
C LEU A 47 17.95 -13.82 5.20
N GLU A 48 18.59 -12.69 4.96
CA GLU A 48 20.05 -12.57 4.96
C GLU A 48 20.59 -12.81 6.38
N GLU A 49 20.01 -12.18 7.40
CA GLU A 49 20.35 -12.45 8.81
C GLU A 49 20.14 -13.92 9.20
N ALA A 50 19.06 -14.55 8.75
CA ALA A 50 18.82 -15.98 8.95
C ALA A 50 19.91 -16.85 8.32
N THR A 51 20.36 -16.47 7.13
CA THR A 51 21.42 -17.19 6.39
C THR A 51 22.76 -17.06 7.11
N GLU A 52 23.10 -15.89 7.63
CA GLU A 52 24.32 -15.69 8.42
C GLU A 52 24.28 -16.45 9.75
N ALA A 53 23.14 -16.41 10.46
CA ALA A 53 22.95 -17.20 11.69
C ALA A 53 23.08 -18.70 11.43
N LYS A 54 22.55 -19.19 10.30
CA LYS A 54 22.69 -20.59 9.89
C LYS A 54 24.15 -20.96 9.60
N LYS A 55 24.93 -20.09 8.94
CA LYS A 55 26.37 -20.29 8.74
C LYS A 55 27.16 -20.34 10.04
N ALA A 56 26.70 -19.60 11.06
CA ALA A 56 27.26 -19.60 12.40
C ALA A 56 26.74 -20.76 13.29
N GLU A 57 26.02 -21.73 12.72
CA GLU A 57 25.42 -22.87 13.43
C GLU A 57 24.46 -22.47 14.58
N ASN A 58 23.91 -21.26 14.53
CA ASN A 58 22.91 -20.78 15.48
C ASN A 58 21.50 -21.01 14.93
N GLU A 59 20.99 -22.23 15.10
CA GLU A 59 19.71 -22.67 14.54
C GLU A 59 18.50 -21.91 15.09
N GLU A 60 18.53 -21.51 16.37
CA GLU A 60 17.43 -20.77 17.00
C GLU A 60 17.23 -19.41 16.33
N ILE A 61 18.30 -18.61 16.23
CA ILE A 61 18.26 -17.30 15.59
C ILE A 61 17.98 -17.44 14.09
N ALA A 62 18.57 -18.45 13.44
CA ALA A 62 18.30 -18.70 12.02
C ALA A 62 16.81 -18.96 11.76
N ASN A 63 16.17 -19.78 12.60
CA ASN A 63 14.74 -20.07 12.47
C ASN A 63 13.87 -18.86 12.81
N GLU A 64 14.19 -18.11 13.86
CA GLU A 64 13.47 -16.87 14.21
C GLU A 64 13.48 -15.88 13.05
N LYS A 65 14.65 -15.61 12.48
CA LYS A 65 14.83 -14.67 11.38
C LYS A 65 14.20 -15.16 10.08
N PHE A 66 14.26 -16.46 9.82
CA PHE A 66 13.57 -17.06 8.69
C PHE A 66 12.05 -16.90 8.80
N MET A 67 11.48 -17.16 9.98
CA MET A 67 10.04 -16.98 10.20
C MET A 67 9.62 -15.51 10.10
N ALA A 68 10.43 -14.58 10.61
CA ALA A 68 10.22 -13.15 10.43
C ALA A 68 10.22 -12.76 8.94
N ALA A 69 11.21 -13.24 8.18
CA ALA A 69 11.29 -13.04 6.75
C ALA A 69 10.03 -13.58 6.04
N HIS A 70 9.59 -14.79 6.38
CA HIS A 70 8.40 -15.42 5.82
C HIS A 70 7.13 -14.57 6.07
N MET A 71 6.87 -14.17 7.32
CA MET A 71 5.70 -13.36 7.66
C MET A 71 5.69 -11.99 6.98
N LEU A 72 6.86 -11.36 6.82
CA LEU A 72 6.98 -10.09 6.09
C LEU A 72 6.70 -10.27 4.59
N SER A 73 7.18 -11.37 4.00
CA SER A 73 6.88 -11.72 2.61
C SER A 73 5.39 -12.01 2.39
N GLU A 74 4.73 -12.71 3.30
CA GLU A 74 3.28 -12.96 3.21
C GLU A 74 2.48 -11.66 3.28
N GLN A 75 2.85 -10.74 4.19
CA GLN A 75 2.22 -9.42 4.24
C GLN A 75 2.45 -8.62 2.95
N ALA A 76 3.68 -8.62 2.42
CA ALA A 76 3.98 -7.96 1.16
C ALA A 76 3.14 -8.53 0.00
N ALA A 77 2.96 -9.86 -0.06
CA ALA A 77 2.14 -10.51 -1.07
C ALA A 77 0.64 -10.14 -0.93
N ASN A 78 0.13 -10.09 0.30
CA ASN A 78 -1.24 -9.67 0.56
C ASN A 78 -1.49 -8.22 0.13
N PHE A 79 -0.60 -7.29 0.47
CA PHE A 79 -0.70 -5.90 0.03
C PHE A 79 -0.50 -5.74 -1.49
N SER A 80 0.33 -6.58 -2.11
CA SER A 80 0.49 -6.61 -3.57
C SER A 80 -0.80 -7.01 -4.26
N LYS A 81 -1.54 -7.98 -3.71
CA LYS A 81 -2.85 -8.37 -4.24
C LYS A 81 -3.86 -7.22 -4.15
N VAL A 82 -3.89 -6.51 -3.03
CA VAL A 82 -4.74 -5.32 -2.87
C VAL A 82 -4.35 -4.26 -3.91
N TYR A 83 -3.06 -3.96 -4.05
CA TYR A 83 -2.57 -3.03 -5.07
C TYR A 83 -3.04 -3.44 -6.47
N SER A 84 -2.82 -4.69 -6.90
CA SER A 84 -3.23 -5.14 -8.24
C SER A 84 -4.74 -5.10 -8.50
N THR A 85 -5.57 -5.05 -7.44
CA THR A 85 -7.03 -5.01 -7.58
C THR A 85 -7.55 -3.57 -7.76
N PHE A 86 -6.85 -2.59 -7.17
CA PHE A 86 -7.35 -1.22 -7.05
C PHE A 86 -6.46 -0.17 -7.73
N CYS A 87 -5.22 -0.53 -8.11
CA CYS A 87 -4.18 0.39 -8.57
C CYS A 87 -3.55 0.03 -9.92
N ASP A 88 -3.62 -1.24 -10.32
CA ASP A 88 -3.31 -1.71 -11.68
C ASP A 88 -4.58 -1.71 -12.54
#